data_AF-A0A1T1ZZ58-F1
#
_entry.id   AF-A0A1T1ZZ58-F1
#
_cell.length_a   1.000
_cell.length_b   1.000
_cell.length_c   1.000
_cell.angle_alpha   90.00
_cell.angle_beta   90.00
_cell.angle_gamma   90.00
#
_symmetry.space_group_name_H-M   'P 1'
#
loop_
_entity.id
_entity.type
_entity.pdbx_description
1 polymer ?
#
loop_
_entity_poly.entity_id
_entity_poly.type
_entity_poly.pdbx_seq_one_letter_code
_entity_poly.pdbx_strand_id
1 'polypeptide(L)' 'MIETGGRAEVTRKDISQNPVALRFNVSDVKAAASLLEAQGVPVEVKMHDWGTTGAFIDPDRNVCSLKNADDPFFTDEQGQ' A
#
# COMPACT_ATOMS: atom_id res chain seq x y z
N MET A 1 5.79 14.80 2.61
CA MET A 1 5.90 15.48 3.91
C MET A 1 7.34 15.34 4.37
N ILE A 2 8.07 16.42 4.68
CA ILE A 2 9.39 16.33 5.33
C ILE A 2 9.19 16.89 6.73
N GLU A 3 9.08 16.01 7.72
CA GLU A 3 8.99 16.41 9.13
C GLU A 3 10.38 16.33 9.77
N THR A 4 10.78 17.38 10.47
CA THR A 4 12.02 17.40 11.26
C THR A 4 11.76 16.83 12.65
N GLY A 5 12.48 15.77 13.02
CA GLY A 5 12.39 15.10 14.33
C GLY A 5 11.95 13.62 14.26
N GLY A 6 11.55 13.14 13.08
CA GLY A 6 11.31 11.72 12.84
C GLY A 6 12.60 10.91 12.90
N ARG A 7 12.52 9.70 13.46
CA ARG A 7 13.62 8.73 13.44
C ARG A 7 13.46 7.83 12.22
N ALA A 8 14.33 8.01 11.23
CA ALA A 8 14.39 7.09 10.09
C ALA A 8 14.98 5.74 10.54
N GLU A 9 14.27 4.67 10.23
CA GLU A 9 14.72 3.30 10.52
C GLU A 9 15.10 2.59 9.21
N VAL A 10 16.12 1.74 9.28
CA VAL A 10 16.61 0.99 8.10
C VAL A 10 15.63 -0.14 7.75
N THR A 11 14.94 -0.69 8.75
CA THR A 11 13.98 -1.79 8.61
C THR A 11 12.54 -1.27 8.55
N ARG A 12 11.62 -2.11 8.06
CA ARG A 12 10.19 -1.82 8.11
C ARG A 12 9.82 -1.56 9.58
N LYS A 13 9.03 -0.52 9.86
CA LYS A 13 8.53 -0.27 11.22
C LYS A 13 7.77 -1.51 11.70
N ASP A 14 8.13 -1.98 12.88
CA ASP A 14 7.39 -3.04 13.54
C ASP A 14 5.97 -2.55 13.87
N ILE A 15 5.02 -3.46 14.01
CA ILE A 15 3.65 -3.12 14.41
C ILE A 15 3.61 -2.35 15.75
N SER A 16 4.56 -2.61 16.65
CA SER A 16 4.73 -1.87 17.90
C SER A 16 5.25 -0.43 17.71
N GLN A 17 5.85 -0.11 16.56
CA GLN A 17 6.34 1.23 16.23
C GLN A 17 5.34 2.04 15.40
N ASN A 18 4.71 1.41 14.41
CA ASN A 18 3.60 2.00 13.69
C ASN A 18 2.67 0.90 13.13
N PRO A 19 1.47 0.70 13.72
CA PRO A 19 0.53 -0.29 13.22
C PRO A 19 -0.25 0.20 11.98
N VAL A 20 -0.07 1.45 11.55
CA VAL A 20 -0.81 2.03 10.44
C VAL A 20 -0.28 1.53 9.09
N ALA A 21 -1.17 1.01 8.27
CA ALA A 21 -0.95 0.80 6.85
C ALA A 21 -1.85 1.74 6.04
N LEU A 22 -1.26 2.47 5.11
CA LEU A 22 -2.01 3.29 4.15
C LEU A 22 -2.49 2.39 3.01
N ARG A 23 -3.73 2.56 2.58
CA ARG A 23 -4.25 1.87 1.40
C ARG A 23 -4.67 2.86 0.34
N PHE A 24 -4.19 2.65 -0.87
CA PHE A 24 -4.61 3.36 -2.07
C PHE A 24 -5.53 2.45 -2.88
N ASN A 25 -6.74 2.95 -3.14
CA ASN A 25 -7.65 2.35 -4.12
C ASN A 25 -7.22 2.83 -5.50
N VAL A 26 -6.90 1.89 -6.39
CA VAL A 26 -6.42 2.16 -7.75
C VAL A 26 -7.30 1.44 -8.75
N SER A 27 -7.34 1.88 -10.01
CA SER A 27 -8.10 1.18 -11.05
C SER A 27 -7.50 -0.19 -11.37
N ASP A 28 -6.17 -0.29 -11.42
CA ASP A 28 -5.45 -1.55 -11.66
C ASP A 28 -4.15 -1.58 -10.83
N VAL A 29 -4.05 -2.56 -9.93
CA VAL A 29 -2.89 -2.75 -9.06
C VAL A 29 -1.60 -3.02 -9.84
N LYS A 30 -1.64 -3.81 -10.92
CA LYS A 30 -0.43 -4.17 -11.68
C LYS A 30 0.09 -2.97 -12.46
N ALA A 31 -0.80 -2.16 -13.03
CA ALA A 31 -0.45 -0.92 -13.71
C ALA A 31 0.14 0.09 -12.72
N ALA A 32 -0.49 0.26 -11.55
CA ALA A 32 0.03 1.13 -10.49
C ALA A 32 1.40 0.65 -9.97
N ALA A 33 1.59 -0.66 -9.78
CA ALA A 33 2.87 -1.24 -9.40
C ALA A 33 3.94 -0.95 -10.46
N SER A 34 3.63 -1.16 -11.75
CA SER A 34 4.58 -0.90 -12.85
C SER A 34 5.00 0.58 -12.91
N LEU A 35 4.06 1.51 -12.65
CA LEU A 35 4.37 2.94 -12.58
C LEU A 35 5.32 3.27 -11.41
N LEU A 36 5.09 2.69 -10.23
CA LEU A 36 5.94 2.87 -9.06
C LEU A 36 7.34 2.26 -9.27
N GLU A 37 7.41 1.05 -9.82
CA GLU A 37 8.67 0.37 -10.13
C GLU A 37 9.50 1.15 -11.16
N ALA A 38 8.86 1.76 -12.17
CA ALA A 38 9.52 2.65 -13.11
C ALA A 38 10.14 3.90 -12.46
N GLN A 39 9.68 4.27 -11.25
CA GLN A 39 10.26 5.35 -10.43
C GLN A 39 11.25 4.83 -9.37
N GLY A 40 11.62 3.54 -9.41
CA GLY A 40 12.54 2.93 -8.46
C GLY A 40 11.91 2.59 -7.11
N VAL A 41 10.58 2.55 -7.01
CA VAL A 41 9.86 2.09 -5.82
C VAL A 41 9.51 0.61 -6.00
N PRO A 42 10.17 -0.32 -5.28
CA PRO A 42 9.88 -1.74 -5.41
C PRO A 42 8.50 -2.06 -4.84
N VAL A 43 7.68 -2.79 -5.59
CA VAL A 43 6.33 -3.19 -5.19
C VAL A 43 6.22 -4.72 -5.16
N GLU A 44 5.77 -5.26 -4.03
CA GLU A 44 5.42 -6.67 -3.91
C GLU A 44 3.96 -6.87 -4.36
N VAL A 45 3.75 -7.46 -5.55
CA VAL A 45 2.41 -7.78 -6.05
C VAL A 45 2.03 -9.22 -5.69
N LYS A 46 0.84 -9.40 -5.10
CA LYS A 46 0.27 -10.70 -4.76
C LYS A 46 -1.09 -10.89 -5.43
N MET A 47 -1.26 -12.07 -6.04
CA MET A 47 -2.54 -12.52 -6.58
C MET A 47 -3.17 -13.48 -5.59
N HIS A 48 -4.44 -13.24 -5.27
CA HIS A 48 -5.26 -14.06 -4.40
C HIS A 48 -6.57 -14.39 -5.11
N ASP A 49 -7.28 -15.41 -4.65
CA ASP A 49 -8.59 -15.79 -5.21
C ASP A 49 -9.63 -14.66 -5.06
N TRP A 50 -9.45 -13.77 -4.08
CA TRP A 50 -10.31 -12.61 -3.83
C TRP A 50 -9.85 -11.33 -4.52
N GLY A 51 -8.71 -11.32 -5.24
CA GLY A 51 -8.22 -10.13 -5.94
C GLY A 51 -6.70 -9.99 -5.95
N THR A 52 -6.21 -8.90 -6.56
CA THR A 52 -4.79 -8.56 -6.62
C THR A 52 -4.46 -7.44 -5.64
N THR A 53 -3.32 -7.54 -4.96
CA THR A 53 -2.81 -6.48 -4.08
C THR A 53 -1.36 -6.16 -4.39
N GLY A 54 -0.97 -4.93 -4.08
CA GLY A 54 0.41 -4.48 -4.09
C GLY A 54 0.80 -3.97 -2.71
N ALA A 55 2.06 -4.12 -2.32
CA ALA A 55 2.60 -3.52 -1.11
C ALA A 55 3.98 -2.91 -1.39
N PHE A 56 4.21 -1.71 -0.87
CA PHE A 56 5.51 -1.05 -0.90
C PHE A 56 5.74 -0.30 0.41
N ILE A 57 6.96 0.17 0.59
CA ILE A 57 7.36 0.90 1.79
C ILE A 57 7.74 2.33 1.39
N ASP A 58 7.16 3.31 2.07
CA ASP A 58 7.51 4.71 1.86
C ASP A 58 8.84 5.09 2.56
N PRO A 59 9.38 6.29 2.34
CA PRO A 59 10.62 6.73 2.99
C PRO A 59 10.58 6.76 4.53
N ASP A 60 9.39 6.91 5.13
CA ASP A 60 9.19 6.86 6.58
C ASP A 60 8.95 5.43 7.11
N ARG A 61 9.09 4.43 6.24
CA ARG A 61 8.94 3.01 6.55
C ARG A 61 7.53 2.57 6.93
N ASN A 62 6.53 3.34 6.53
CA ASN A 62 5.12 2.97 6.59
C ASN A 62 4.78 1.98 5.48
N VAL A 63 3.80 1.12 5.76
CA VAL A 63 3.28 0.18 4.76
C VAL A 63 2.27 0.90 3.90
N CYS A 64 2.51 0.90 2.59
CA CYS A 64 1.56 1.38 1.61
C CYS A 64 1.03 0.18 0.79
N SER A 65 -0.28 0.03 0.76
CA SER A 65 -0.96 -1.07 0.07
C SER A 65 -1.78 -0.55 -1.11
N LEU A 66 -1.83 -1.32 -2.19
CA LEU A 66 -2.63 -1.08 -3.38
C LEU A 66 -3.71 -2.13 -3.46
N LYS A 67 -4.93 -1.71 -3.80
CA LYS A 67 -6.04 -2.61 -4.11
C LYS A 67 -6.93 -2.01 -5.20
N ASN A 68 -7.49 -2.86 -6.06
CA ASN A 68 -8.45 -2.43 -7.08
C ASN A 68 -9.66 -1.75 -6.41
N ALA A 69 -10.07 -0.59 -6.90
CA ALA A 69 -11.16 0.20 -6.34
C ALA A 69 -12.52 -0.49 -6.50
N ASP A 70 -12.69 -1.21 -7.60
CA ASP A 70 -13.92 -1.95 -7.92
C ASP A 70 -13.99 -3.33 -7.24
N ASP A 71 -13.01 -3.68 -6.40
CA ASP A 71 -13.02 -4.94 -5.64
C ASP A 71 -14.09 -4.87 -4.54
N PRO A 72 -15.08 -5.77 -4.54
CA PRO A 72 -16.34 -5.63 -3.80
C PRO A 72 -16.19 -5.77 -2.28
N PHE A 73 -14.98 -6.01 -1.76
CA PHE A 73 -14.76 -6.16 -0.32
C PHE A 73 -15.17 -4.89 0.48
N PHE A 74 -15.24 -3.71 -0.16
CA PHE A 74 -15.68 -2.46 0.49
C PHE A 74 -16.67 -1.65 -0.36
N THR A 75 -17.27 -2.20 -1.41
CA THR A 75 -18.39 -1.52 -2.07
C THR A 75 -19.54 -1.44 -1.06
N ASP A 76 -20.18 -0.28 -0.98
CA ASP A 76 -21.27 0.10 -0.04
C ASP A 76 -22.56 -0.75 -0.21
N GLU A 77 -22.45 -2.01 -0.64
CA GLU A 77 -23.54 -2.99 -0.73
C GLU A 77 -23.84 -3.69 0.61
N GLN A 78 -23.38 -3.13 1.73
CA GLN A 78 -24.08 -3.32 3.00
C GLN A 78 -25.06 -2.16 3.18
N GLY A 79 -26.19 -2.28 2.48
CA GLY A 79 -27.32 -1.38 2.62
C GLY A 79 -27.80 -1.29 4.07
N GLN A 80 -28.13 -0.06 4.46
CA GLN A 80 -29.24 0.39 5.32
C GLN A 80 -29.73 -0.53 6.45
#